data_AF-A0A401VYG0-F1
#
_entry.id   AF-A0A401VYG0-F1
#
_cell.length_a   1.000
_cell.length_b   1.000
_cell.length_c   1.000
_cell.angle_alpha   90.00
_cell.angle_beta   90.00
_cell.angle_gamma   90.00
#
_symmetry.space_group_name_H-M   'P 1'
#
loop_
_entity.id
_entity.type
_entity.pdbx_description
1 polymer ?
#
loop_
_entity_poly.entity_id
_entity_poly.type
_entity_poly.pdbx_seq_one_letter_code
_entity_poly.pdbx_strand_id
1 'polypeptide(L)'
;MHARPFRRARVGHGRDRVPARTHVRTHRARLRRAALLAAPLLLGTAALTSGPAAAQAVSPAFPASPPAATAAGCSTPYSITQTLEAGTTWRMCWHYDANAGLVLDNVSYQPKSEPRPIQVLTSANLAQIHVPYDDGGNEYDDLTGQSFAQGLQTLDPGECPGGTIKSVKVPGAWDPDHPDVNGLCVTTRARGHAYRLGRYPGETTKIQQLQGKDLLVYTVNKTGWYEYIVEWRFSADGTINMQVGATGTLSPADYDAGDGRGWPIGKGAKDYATSHSHNVFWRLNFGLDGSSANRVEQFDSTTTAQSGALTPKTKTVRTPVAKELAGDAGPTRWWRVVSNIGQNKDGHPRSYEIVPGRSSKYTGRAFTRHDVYFTEYNKCEQFASNNLANCGAGAGTSVDRWVNGQPLRHPVAWVNIGYHHIARDEDQEPMPVHWQGFQLAPRDVTAMNPLTPPELSGHNGHVE
;
A
#
# COMPACT_ATOMS: atom_id res chain seq x y z
N MET A 1 29.54 -37.72 -52.26
CA MET A 1 30.97 -37.78 -52.63
C MET A 1 31.74 -37.08 -51.50
N HIS A 2 32.18 -37.79 -50.46
CA HIS A 2 33.56 -38.34 -50.26
C HIS A 2 34.65 -37.27 -50.44
N ALA A 3 35.59 -36.98 -49.52
CA ALA A 3 36.05 -37.67 -48.32
C ALA A 3 36.85 -36.71 -47.39
N ARG A 4 36.92 -37.03 -46.08
CA ARG A 4 38.00 -36.66 -45.11
C ARG A 4 39.16 -37.71 -45.23
N PRO A 5 40.27 -37.78 -44.43
CA PRO A 5 40.67 -37.07 -43.17
C PRO A 5 42.20 -36.77 -42.99
N PHE A 6 42.61 -36.23 -41.82
CA PHE A 6 43.79 -36.56 -40.93
C PHE A 6 43.96 -35.39 -39.91
N ARG A 7 43.67 -35.43 -38.59
CA ARG A 7 44.32 -36.05 -37.38
C ARG A 7 45.85 -35.88 -37.35
N ARG A 8 46.60 -35.56 -36.27
CA ARG A 8 46.51 -35.39 -34.78
C ARG A 8 47.89 -34.75 -34.36
N ALA A 9 48.13 -34.00 -33.28
CA ALA A 9 48.33 -34.37 -31.85
C ALA A 9 48.94 -33.13 -31.12
N ARG A 10 48.42 -32.64 -29.98
CA ARG A 10 48.80 -32.89 -28.55
C ARG A 10 50.26 -32.60 -28.12
N VAL A 11 50.44 -31.59 -27.26
CA VAL A 11 51.33 -31.48 -26.07
C VAL A 11 50.62 -30.47 -25.13
N GLY A 12 50.48 -30.56 -23.81
CA GLY A 12 51.06 -31.43 -22.80
C GLY A 12 51.70 -30.63 -21.66
N HIS A 13 50.96 -30.44 -20.56
CA HIS A 13 51.38 -30.18 -19.17
C HIS A 13 52.07 -28.89 -18.71
N GLY A 14 51.60 -28.40 -17.54
CA GLY A 14 52.36 -27.56 -16.61
C GLY A 14 51.48 -26.99 -15.48
N ARG A 15 51.16 -27.80 -14.46
CA ARG A 15 50.69 -27.31 -13.14
C ARG A 15 51.92 -26.76 -12.38
N ASP A 16 51.74 -25.72 -11.57
CA ASP A 16 52.33 -25.70 -10.22
C ASP A 16 51.68 -24.66 -9.29
N ARG A 17 51.69 -25.01 -8.00
CA ARG A 17 51.04 -24.39 -6.84
C ARG A 17 51.96 -23.34 -6.17
N VAL A 18 51.38 -22.20 -5.73
CA VAL A 18 51.34 -21.58 -4.35
C VAL A 18 52.48 -21.94 -3.36
N PRO A 19 52.96 -21.09 -2.39
CA PRO A 19 52.45 -19.82 -1.79
C PRO A 19 53.51 -18.72 -1.49
N ALA A 20 53.08 -17.54 -0.99
CA ALA A 20 53.67 -16.94 0.23
C ALA A 20 52.85 -15.75 0.77
N ARG A 21 52.59 -15.80 2.09
CA ARG A 21 52.08 -14.72 2.95
C ARG A 21 53.19 -13.71 3.24
N THR A 22 52.84 -12.44 3.38
CA THR A 22 53.62 -11.50 4.18
C THR A 22 52.69 -10.65 5.05
N HIS A 23 52.88 -10.80 6.35
CA HIS A 23 52.33 -9.96 7.40
C HIS A 23 52.97 -8.56 7.34
N VAL A 24 52.17 -7.52 7.52
CA VAL A 24 52.65 -6.26 8.11
C VAL A 24 51.78 -5.95 9.33
N ARG A 25 52.47 -5.73 10.44
CA ARG A 25 51.97 -5.40 11.77
C ARG A 25 52.50 -4.01 12.12
N THR A 26 51.84 -3.34 13.08
CA THR A 26 52.20 -2.10 13.80
C THR A 26 51.74 -0.80 13.11
N HIS A 27 51.13 0.17 13.79
CA HIS A 27 51.35 0.66 15.16
C HIS A 27 50.07 1.07 15.92
N ARG A 28 50.15 0.88 17.24
CA ARG A 28 49.32 1.54 18.26
C ARG A 28 49.69 3.02 18.37
N ALA A 29 48.71 3.89 18.59
CA ALA A 29 48.88 5.10 19.39
C ALA A 29 47.68 5.27 20.33
N ARG A 30 47.99 5.32 21.63
CA ARG A 30 47.10 5.65 22.74
C ARG A 30 47.31 7.12 23.10
N LEU A 31 46.23 7.85 23.39
CA LEU A 31 46.17 9.07 24.23
C LEU A 31 44.72 9.12 24.75
N ARG A 32 44.36 8.57 25.93
CA ARG A 32 44.43 9.06 27.33
C ARG A 32 43.94 10.51 27.59
N ARG A 33 42.82 10.55 28.35
CA ARG A 33 42.36 11.54 29.36
C ARG A 33 41.77 12.84 28.79
N ALA A 34 40.71 13.45 29.33
CA ALA A 34 40.27 13.48 30.73
C ALA A 34 38.75 13.67 30.87
N ALA A 35 38.22 13.17 31.98
CA ALA A 35 36.90 13.49 32.53
C ALA A 35 36.98 14.80 33.33
N LEU A 36 35.95 15.63 33.26
CA LEU A 36 35.67 16.67 34.25
C LEU A 36 34.16 16.77 34.50
N LEU A 37 33.77 16.36 35.71
CA LEU A 37 32.54 16.70 36.40
C LEU A 37 32.61 18.17 36.84
N ALA A 38 31.52 18.92 36.67
CA ALA A 38 31.16 20.01 37.56
C ALA A 38 29.69 20.40 37.37
N ALA A 39 28.84 20.04 38.33
CA ALA A 39 27.63 20.78 38.66
C ALA A 39 27.96 21.80 39.75
N PRO A 40 27.24 22.93 39.82
CA PRO A 40 26.71 23.32 41.12
C PRO A 40 25.24 23.76 41.07
N LEU A 41 24.56 23.44 42.18
CA LEU A 41 23.28 23.99 42.61
C LEU A 41 23.30 25.52 42.67
N LEU A 42 22.18 26.16 42.33
CA LEU A 42 21.80 27.46 42.87
C LEU A 42 20.32 27.46 43.28
N LEU A 43 20.11 27.86 44.53
CA LEU A 43 18.86 28.00 45.24
C LEU A 43 18.08 29.24 44.77
N GLY A 44 16.76 29.06 44.66
CA GLY A 44 15.68 29.93 45.17
C GLY A 44 15.71 31.44 44.95
N THR A 45 14.64 31.96 44.34
CA THR A 45 13.82 33.04 44.93
C THR A 45 12.43 33.05 44.28
N ALA A 46 11.40 32.91 45.11
CA ALA A 46 10.02 33.19 44.76
C ALA A 46 9.78 34.71 44.81
N ALA A 47 9.26 35.28 43.73
CA ALA A 47 8.75 36.64 43.71
C ALA A 47 7.26 36.59 43.37
N LEU A 48 6.43 36.89 44.36
CA LEU A 48 5.00 37.12 44.23
C LEU A 48 4.79 38.51 43.61
N THR A 49 4.29 38.55 42.37
CA THR A 49 3.73 39.78 41.79
C THR A 49 2.22 39.60 41.62
N SER A 50 1.45 40.24 42.48
CA SER A 50 0.00 40.36 42.40
C SER A 50 -0.37 41.37 41.30
N GLY A 51 -0.85 40.88 40.16
CA GLY A 51 -1.54 41.68 39.13
C GLY A 51 -3.07 41.60 39.29
N PRO A 52 -3.84 42.59 38.83
CA PRO A 52 -5.27 42.70 39.10
C PRO A 52 -6.08 41.68 38.31
N ALA A 53 -7.15 41.19 38.95
CA ALA A 53 -8.04 40.16 38.43
C ALA A 53 -8.79 40.63 37.17
N ALA A 54 -8.49 39.99 36.03
CA ALA A 54 -9.37 40.02 34.87
C ALA A 54 -10.46 38.96 35.07
N ALA A 55 -11.73 39.39 35.09
CA ALA A 55 -12.88 38.51 35.12
C ALA A 55 -12.89 37.63 33.85
N GLN A 56 -12.55 36.35 34.02
CA GLN A 56 -12.74 35.35 32.96
C GLN A 56 -14.21 34.97 32.90
N ALA A 57 -14.85 35.26 31.77
CA ALA A 57 -16.15 34.73 31.44
C ALA A 57 -16.06 33.20 31.38
N VAL A 58 -16.81 32.52 32.25
CA VAL A 58 -16.95 31.06 32.25
C VAL A 58 -17.73 30.67 31.00
N SER A 59 -17.04 30.15 29.98
CA SER A 59 -17.71 29.43 28.89
C SER A 59 -18.27 28.11 29.45
N PRO A 60 -19.50 27.71 29.11
CA PRO A 60 -20.02 26.42 29.52
C PRO A 60 -19.14 25.32 28.91
N ALA A 61 -18.59 24.46 29.77
CA ALA A 61 -17.85 23.29 29.35
C ALA A 61 -18.80 22.36 28.58
N PHE A 62 -18.57 22.22 27.27
CA PHE A 62 -19.20 21.16 26.50
C PHE A 62 -18.73 19.81 27.07
N PRO A 63 -19.63 18.83 27.28
CA PRO A 63 -19.24 17.51 27.73
C PRO A 63 -18.23 16.93 26.73
N ALA A 64 -17.12 16.40 27.24
CA ALA A 64 -16.15 15.69 26.44
C ALA A 64 -16.84 14.56 25.68
N SER A 65 -16.61 14.48 24.37
CA SER A 65 -17.07 13.35 23.56
C SER A 65 -16.62 12.04 24.20
N PRO A 66 -17.48 11.03 24.30
CA PRO A 66 -17.09 9.73 24.84
C PRO A 66 -15.88 9.18 24.07
N PRO A 67 -14.96 8.46 24.74
CA PRO A 67 -13.82 7.87 24.07
C PRO A 67 -14.31 7.01 22.91
N ALA A 68 -13.73 7.21 21.73
CA ALA A 68 -14.06 6.43 20.55
C ALA A 68 -13.94 4.95 20.90
N ALA A 69 -15.02 4.17 20.71
CA ALA A 69 -14.99 2.73 20.91
C ALA A 69 -13.80 2.13 20.15
N THR A 70 -13.05 1.24 20.79
CA THR A 70 -11.89 0.58 20.16
C THR A 70 -12.34 -0.24 18.94
N ALA A 71 -11.42 -0.50 18.01
CA ALA A 71 -11.67 -1.48 16.96
C ALA A 71 -12.16 -2.80 17.58
N ALA A 72 -13.29 -3.32 17.09
CA ALA A 72 -13.89 -4.53 17.63
C ALA A 72 -13.00 -5.74 17.31
N GLY A 73 -12.79 -6.62 18.30
CA GLY A 73 -12.19 -7.94 18.08
C GLY A 73 -10.67 -8.05 18.21
N CYS A 74 -9.94 -7.00 18.60
CA CYS A 74 -8.50 -7.08 18.92
C CYS A 74 -8.14 -6.39 20.23
N SER A 75 -7.06 -6.85 20.87
CA SER A 75 -6.53 -6.20 22.08
C SER A 75 -5.91 -4.83 21.75
N THR A 76 -5.91 -3.93 22.73
CA THR A 76 -5.48 -2.53 22.58
C THR A 76 -4.14 -2.29 21.86
N PRO A 77 -3.07 -3.09 22.06
CA PRO A 77 -1.81 -2.88 21.34
C PRO A 77 -1.95 -2.99 19.80
N TYR A 78 -2.86 -3.87 19.37
CA TYR A 78 -3.13 -4.23 17.98
C TYR A 78 -4.30 -3.45 17.38
N SER A 79 -4.87 -2.48 18.09
CA SER A 79 -5.94 -1.64 17.56
C SER A 79 -5.40 -0.27 17.11
N ILE A 80 -6.04 0.26 16.08
CA ILE A 80 -5.87 1.62 15.57
C ILE A 80 -7.26 2.26 15.56
N THR A 81 -7.36 3.47 16.11
CA THR A 81 -8.56 4.28 16.06
C THR A 81 -8.12 5.72 15.84
N GLN A 82 -8.58 6.33 14.75
CA GLN A 82 -8.22 7.68 14.39
C GLN A 82 -9.47 8.45 13.98
N THR A 83 -9.72 9.56 14.65
CA THR A 83 -10.71 10.55 14.23
C THR A 83 -10.01 11.62 13.40
N LEU A 84 -10.57 11.90 12.23
CA LEU A 84 -10.12 12.90 11.26
C LEU A 84 -11.07 14.11 11.29
N GLU A 85 -10.91 15.02 10.33
CA GLU A 85 -11.80 16.17 10.15
C GLU A 85 -13.28 15.78 10.05
N ALA A 86 -14.15 16.74 10.38
CA ALA A 86 -15.61 16.59 10.45
C ALA A 86 -16.11 15.49 11.42
N GLY A 87 -15.23 14.88 12.22
CA GLY A 87 -15.58 13.83 13.19
C GLY A 87 -15.62 12.42 12.60
N THR A 88 -15.14 12.23 11.36
CA THR A 88 -15.01 10.90 10.76
C THR A 88 -14.01 10.06 11.53
N THR A 89 -14.35 8.82 11.87
CA THR A 89 -13.48 7.91 12.61
C THR A 89 -13.24 6.62 11.84
N TRP A 90 -11.96 6.27 11.68
CA TRP A 90 -11.51 4.97 11.20
C TRP A 90 -11.11 4.09 12.37
N ARG A 91 -11.45 2.79 12.29
CA ARG A 91 -11.04 1.79 13.27
C ARG A 91 -10.60 0.52 12.56
N MET A 92 -9.54 -0.10 13.04
CA MET A 92 -9.02 -1.35 12.51
C MET A 92 -8.16 -2.05 13.54
N CYS A 93 -7.99 -3.34 13.32
CA CYS A 93 -6.96 -4.15 13.95
C CYS A 93 -5.79 -4.30 12.98
N TRP A 94 -4.62 -4.61 13.50
CA TRP A 94 -3.47 -4.99 12.69
C TRP A 94 -2.78 -6.21 13.30
N HIS A 95 -2.22 -7.04 12.43
CA HIS A 95 -1.25 -8.06 12.81
C HIS A 95 -0.13 -8.12 11.78
N TYR A 96 0.91 -8.89 12.10
CA TYR A 96 2.05 -9.09 11.22
C TYR A 96 2.10 -10.56 10.80
N ASP A 97 1.97 -10.81 9.51
CA ASP A 97 2.08 -12.13 8.89
C ASP A 97 3.54 -12.46 8.57
N ALA A 98 3.89 -13.73 8.64
CA ALA A 98 5.25 -14.22 8.45
C ALA A 98 5.79 -14.05 7.02
N ASN A 99 4.92 -13.77 6.04
CA ASN A 99 5.28 -13.58 4.63
C ASN A 99 4.72 -12.26 4.08
N ALA A 100 3.42 -12.00 4.26
CA ALA A 100 2.75 -10.80 3.75
C ALA A 100 3.14 -9.51 4.49
N GLY A 101 3.74 -9.61 5.68
CA GLY A 101 4.05 -8.47 6.52
C GLY A 101 2.79 -7.86 7.16
N LEU A 102 2.58 -6.56 7.03
CA LEU A 102 1.43 -5.87 7.64
C LEU A 102 0.10 -6.36 7.05
N VAL A 103 -0.79 -6.80 7.93
CA VAL A 103 -2.20 -7.12 7.62
C VAL A 103 -3.10 -6.22 8.45
N LEU A 104 -4.09 -5.60 7.79
CA LEU A 104 -5.14 -4.83 8.45
C LEU A 104 -6.43 -5.64 8.50
N ASP A 105 -6.98 -5.83 9.69
CA ASP A 105 -8.22 -6.56 9.91
C ASP A 105 -9.32 -5.65 10.43
N ASN A 106 -10.56 -6.05 10.21
CA ASN A 106 -11.74 -5.40 10.75
C ASN A 106 -11.77 -3.88 10.50
N VAL A 107 -11.39 -3.46 9.29
CA VAL A 107 -11.37 -2.04 8.89
C VAL A 107 -12.80 -1.53 8.80
N SER A 108 -13.12 -0.50 9.60
CA SER A 108 -14.43 0.14 9.65
C SER A 108 -14.33 1.65 9.57
N TYR A 109 -15.35 2.22 8.94
CA TYR A 109 -15.50 3.64 8.61
C TYR A 109 -16.73 4.21 9.31
N GLN A 110 -16.60 5.34 9.99
CA GLN A 110 -17.72 6.01 10.63
C GLN A 110 -17.66 7.53 10.41
N PRO A 111 -18.36 8.07 9.40
CA PRO A 111 -18.55 9.52 9.33
C PRO A 111 -19.48 9.97 10.46
N LYS A 112 -19.38 11.24 10.86
CA LYS A 112 -20.18 11.81 11.98
C LYS A 112 -21.69 11.62 11.82
N SER A 113 -22.18 11.54 10.58
CA SER A 113 -23.60 11.38 10.25
C SER A 113 -24.12 9.95 10.40
N GLU A 114 -23.25 8.96 10.62
CA GLU A 114 -23.61 7.56 10.77
C GLU A 114 -23.56 7.13 12.24
N PRO A 115 -24.65 6.56 12.79
CA PRO A 115 -24.75 6.26 14.22
C PRO A 115 -23.89 5.06 14.64
N ARG A 116 -23.46 4.23 13.69
CA ARG A 116 -22.65 3.02 13.93
C ARG A 116 -21.52 2.94 12.90
N PRO A 117 -20.38 2.31 13.25
CA PRO A 117 -19.35 2.01 12.27
C PRO A 117 -19.87 1.13 11.13
N ILE A 118 -19.47 1.45 9.91
CA ILE A 118 -19.69 0.67 8.72
C ILE A 118 -18.47 -0.21 8.51
N GLN A 119 -18.63 -1.52 8.57
CA GLN A 119 -17.55 -2.45 8.23
C GLN A 119 -17.22 -2.31 6.74
N VAL A 120 -15.94 -2.26 6.38
CA VAL A 120 -15.47 -2.11 5.00
C VAL A 120 -14.72 -3.36 4.56
N LEU A 121 -13.59 -3.66 5.22
CA LEU A 121 -12.74 -4.81 4.93
C LEU A 121 -12.70 -5.72 6.16
N THR A 122 -12.90 -7.01 5.94
CA THR A 122 -12.60 -8.04 6.94
C THR A 122 -11.10 -8.17 7.10
N SER A 123 -10.36 -8.21 5.98
CA SER A 123 -8.90 -8.16 5.97
C SER A 123 -8.36 -7.55 4.68
N ALA A 124 -7.17 -6.95 4.75
CA ALA A 124 -6.43 -6.43 3.60
C ALA A 124 -4.92 -6.50 3.83
N ASN A 125 -4.20 -6.97 2.81
CA ASN A 125 -2.75 -7.16 2.85
C ASN A 125 -2.14 -7.20 1.44
N LEU A 126 -0.80 -7.12 1.38
CA LEU A 126 -0.06 -7.51 0.17
C LEU A 126 -0.19 -9.01 -0.07
N ALA A 127 -0.33 -9.39 -1.32
CA ALA A 127 -0.53 -10.75 -1.78
C ALA A 127 0.66 -11.31 -2.57
N GLN A 128 1.47 -10.45 -3.19
CA GLN A 128 2.78 -10.77 -3.75
C GLN A 128 3.49 -9.48 -4.19
N ILE A 129 4.83 -9.50 -4.25
CA ILE A 129 5.62 -8.60 -5.09
C ILE A 129 6.44 -9.50 -6.02
N HIS A 130 6.13 -9.48 -7.31
CA HIS A 130 6.74 -10.34 -8.31
C HIS A 130 7.70 -9.55 -9.21
N VAL A 131 8.99 -9.92 -9.17
CA VAL A 131 10.10 -9.17 -9.75
C VAL A 131 10.86 -9.98 -10.81
N PRO A 132 10.36 -10.03 -12.07
CA PRO A 132 11.08 -10.64 -13.18
C PRO A 132 12.07 -9.64 -13.78
N TYR A 133 13.29 -10.10 -14.01
CA TYR A 133 14.31 -9.36 -14.75
C TYR A 133 14.17 -9.59 -16.25
N ASP A 134 14.44 -8.55 -17.05
CA ASP A 134 14.24 -8.57 -18.51
C ASP A 134 15.27 -9.45 -19.23
N ASP A 135 16.34 -9.85 -18.54
CA ASP A 135 17.29 -10.85 -19.00
C ASP A 135 16.77 -12.30 -18.90
N GLY A 136 15.69 -12.52 -18.15
CA GLY A 136 15.15 -13.83 -17.84
C GLY A 136 16.05 -14.70 -16.95
N GLY A 137 17.13 -14.14 -16.41
CA GLY A 137 18.06 -14.82 -15.52
C GLY A 137 17.49 -15.01 -14.12
N ASN A 138 16.73 -14.02 -13.65
CA ASN A 138 16.13 -14.00 -12.32
C ASN A 138 14.64 -13.63 -12.34
N GLU A 139 13.89 -14.26 -11.44
CA GLU A 139 12.48 -13.96 -11.17
C GLU A 139 12.21 -14.25 -9.70
N TYR A 140 11.74 -13.22 -8.97
CA TYR A 140 11.53 -13.31 -7.54
C TYR A 140 10.07 -13.13 -7.16
N ASP A 141 9.61 -13.94 -6.22
CA ASP A 141 8.37 -13.75 -5.47
C ASP A 141 8.78 -13.28 -4.07
N ASP A 142 8.79 -11.97 -3.81
CA ASP A 142 9.48 -11.46 -2.62
C ASP A 142 8.82 -11.89 -1.31
N LEU A 143 7.48 -11.90 -1.27
CA LEU A 143 6.74 -12.24 -0.06
C LEU A 143 6.96 -13.69 0.35
N THR A 144 6.93 -14.59 -0.63
CA THR A 144 6.91 -16.04 -0.37
C THR A 144 8.23 -16.74 -0.66
N GLY A 145 9.16 -16.07 -1.34
CA GLY A 145 10.45 -16.62 -1.78
C GLY A 145 11.67 -15.83 -1.30
N GLN A 146 11.55 -14.55 -0.94
CA GLN A 146 12.69 -13.71 -0.51
C GLN A 146 12.56 -13.18 0.93
N SER A 147 11.72 -13.83 1.76
CA SER A 147 11.60 -13.51 3.19
C SER A 147 11.24 -12.05 3.49
N PHE A 148 10.45 -11.40 2.63
CA PHE A 148 10.03 -10.00 2.74
C PHE A 148 9.71 -9.55 4.18
N ALA A 149 8.85 -10.30 4.88
CA ALA A 149 8.40 -9.95 6.23
C ALA A 149 9.52 -10.02 7.29
N GLN A 150 10.53 -10.89 7.08
CA GLN A 150 11.69 -10.96 7.96
C GLN A 150 12.57 -9.71 7.84
N GLY A 151 12.51 -9.02 6.70
CA GLY A 151 13.20 -7.77 6.43
C GLY A 151 12.55 -6.52 7.01
N LEU A 152 11.63 -6.63 7.98
CA LEU A 152 11.02 -5.46 8.63
C LEU A 152 12.11 -4.56 9.24
N GLN A 153 12.14 -3.30 8.84
CA GLN A 153 13.12 -2.33 9.34
C GLN A 153 12.63 -1.65 10.63
N THR A 154 13.58 -1.32 11.51
CA THR A 154 13.31 -0.41 12.63
C THR A 154 13.18 1.00 12.07
N LEU A 155 12.09 1.69 12.44
CA LEU A 155 11.85 3.06 12.02
C LEU A 155 12.45 4.05 13.01
N ASP A 156 13.10 5.08 12.49
CA ASP A 156 13.53 6.21 13.30
C ASP A 156 12.35 7.16 13.59
N PRO A 157 12.36 7.92 14.70
CA PRO A 157 11.28 8.87 15.03
C PRO A 157 10.99 9.89 13.92
N GLY A 158 12.00 10.26 13.13
CA GLY A 158 11.87 11.18 12.00
C GLY A 158 11.07 10.62 10.82
N GLU A 159 10.97 9.30 10.70
CA GLU A 159 10.22 8.63 9.63
C GLU A 159 8.71 8.60 9.93
N CYS A 160 8.33 8.66 11.21
CA CYS A 160 6.94 8.68 11.66
C CYS A 160 6.56 10.04 12.30
N PRO A 161 6.67 11.17 11.58
CA PRO A 161 6.50 12.49 12.18
C PRO A 161 5.08 12.68 12.71
N GLY A 162 4.98 13.11 13.97
CA GLY A 162 3.70 13.32 14.66
C GLY A 162 2.88 12.06 14.91
N GLY A 163 3.46 10.88 14.68
CA GLY A 163 2.81 9.59 14.83
C GLY A 163 3.31 8.78 16.01
N THR A 164 2.92 7.51 16.03
CA THR A 164 3.40 6.50 16.97
C THR A 164 4.05 5.37 16.18
N ILE A 165 5.26 4.99 16.59
CA ILE A 165 5.92 3.78 16.10
C ILE A 165 5.55 2.65 17.07
N LYS A 166 4.93 1.60 16.54
CA LYS A 166 4.52 0.41 17.29
C LYS A 166 5.59 -0.68 17.14
N SER A 167 5.85 -1.38 18.24
CA SER A 167 6.65 -2.60 18.24
C SER A 167 5.86 -3.74 17.59
N VAL A 168 6.50 -4.43 16.66
CA VAL A 168 5.97 -5.53 15.87
C VAL A 168 6.76 -6.77 16.19
N LYS A 169 6.09 -7.82 16.68
CA LYS A 169 6.72 -9.13 16.84
C LYS A 169 6.73 -9.86 15.51
N VAL A 170 7.90 -10.03 14.90
CA VAL A 170 8.07 -10.73 13.62
C VAL A 170 7.96 -12.24 13.84
N PRO A 171 6.96 -12.93 13.25
CA PRO A 171 6.83 -14.37 13.39
C PRO A 171 8.01 -15.11 12.74
N GLY A 172 8.64 -16.00 13.50
CA GLY A 172 9.78 -16.77 12.99
C GLY A 172 11.01 -15.92 12.65
N ALA A 173 11.19 -14.78 13.34
CA ALA A 173 12.30 -13.85 13.17
C ALA A 173 13.66 -14.56 12.98
N TRP A 174 14.48 -14.06 12.05
CA TRP A 174 15.85 -14.52 11.85
C TRP A 174 16.71 -14.46 13.12
N ASP A 175 16.49 -13.43 13.93
CA ASP A 175 17.00 -13.33 15.30
C ASP A 175 15.86 -13.65 16.28
N PRO A 176 15.70 -14.92 16.70
CA PRO A 176 14.63 -15.31 17.61
C PRO A 176 14.79 -14.74 19.02
N ASP A 177 15.99 -14.27 19.39
CA ASP A 177 16.24 -13.63 20.69
C ASP A 177 15.76 -12.16 20.69
N HIS A 178 15.66 -11.54 19.50
CA HIS A 178 15.18 -10.16 19.31
C HIS A 178 14.10 -10.06 18.23
N PRO A 179 12.92 -10.71 18.40
CA PRO A 179 11.89 -10.77 17.38
C PRO A 179 11.04 -9.50 17.27
N ASP A 180 11.18 -8.58 18.22
CA ASP A 180 10.39 -7.35 18.30
C ASP A 180 11.10 -6.19 17.58
N VAL A 181 10.45 -5.63 16.57
CA VAL A 181 10.96 -4.53 15.72
C VAL A 181 10.03 -3.32 15.85
N ASN A 182 10.58 -2.14 16.12
CA ASN A 182 9.82 -0.88 16.09
C ASN A 182 9.55 -0.44 14.64
N GLY A 183 8.72 -1.20 13.92
CA GLY A 183 8.63 -1.16 12.46
C GLY A 183 7.30 -0.67 11.87
N LEU A 184 6.30 -0.35 12.70
CA LEU A 184 4.97 0.07 12.24
C LEU A 184 4.69 1.52 12.62
N CYS A 185 4.62 2.42 11.64
CA CYS A 185 4.19 3.79 11.86
C CYS A 185 2.67 3.94 11.75
N VAL A 186 2.07 4.67 12.69
CA VAL A 186 0.69 5.15 12.64
C VAL A 186 0.70 6.66 12.86
N THR A 187 0.32 7.43 11.84
CA THR A 187 0.33 8.90 11.89
C THR A 187 -0.82 9.51 11.09
N THR A 188 -0.89 10.84 11.03
CA THR A 188 -1.74 11.54 10.06
C THR A 188 -0.88 12.38 9.11
N ARG A 189 -1.30 12.48 7.84
CA ARG A 189 -0.62 13.27 6.82
C ARG A 189 -1.60 14.22 6.14
N ALA A 190 -1.16 15.42 5.80
CA ALA A 190 -1.97 16.36 5.05
C ALA A 190 -2.34 15.78 3.67
N ARG A 191 -3.63 15.83 3.32
CA ARG A 191 -4.17 15.40 2.03
C ARG A 191 -4.34 16.58 1.04
N GLY A 192 -4.44 17.80 1.56
CA GLY A 192 -4.83 18.97 0.78
C GLY A 192 -6.34 19.16 0.80
N HIS A 193 -6.94 19.69 -0.26
CA HIS A 193 -8.39 19.93 -0.31
C HIS A 193 -9.20 18.63 -0.22
N ALA A 194 -10.03 18.51 0.81
CA ALA A 194 -11.07 17.50 0.89
C ALA A 194 -12.29 17.88 0.03
N TYR A 195 -12.65 19.17 0.03
CA TYR A 195 -13.57 19.75 -0.95
C TYR A 195 -13.36 21.26 -1.05
N ARG A 196 -13.90 21.82 -2.14
CA ARG A 196 -14.03 23.26 -2.35
C ARG A 196 -15.23 23.54 -3.25
N LEU A 197 -16.13 24.40 -2.79
CA LEU A 197 -17.27 24.93 -3.53
C LEU A 197 -17.18 26.47 -3.51
N GLY A 198 -17.14 27.07 -4.69
CA GLY A 198 -16.97 28.52 -4.88
C GLY A 198 -18.27 29.21 -5.30
N ARG A 199 -18.19 30.54 -5.35
CA ARG A 199 -19.26 31.42 -5.80
C ARG A 199 -19.16 31.75 -7.29
N TYR A 200 -20.29 32.03 -7.93
CA TYR A 200 -20.29 32.74 -9.21
C TYR A 200 -20.03 34.25 -9.00
N PRO A 201 -19.56 34.97 -10.04
CA PRO A 201 -19.44 36.42 -9.98
C PRO A 201 -20.78 37.08 -9.61
N GLY A 202 -20.79 37.91 -8.57
CA GLY A 202 -21.98 38.62 -8.07
C GLY A 202 -22.71 37.96 -6.90
N GLU A 203 -22.37 36.70 -6.54
CA GLU A 203 -22.95 36.02 -5.38
C GLU A 203 -22.28 36.44 -4.07
N THR A 204 -23.08 36.49 -3.00
CA THR A 204 -22.64 36.81 -1.63
C THR A 204 -22.44 35.56 -0.76
N THR A 205 -22.67 34.36 -1.31
CA THR A 205 -22.52 33.08 -0.62
C THR A 205 -21.06 32.84 -0.20
N LYS A 206 -20.88 32.29 1.01
CA LYS A 206 -19.55 31.99 1.56
C LYS A 206 -18.95 30.79 0.82
N ILE A 207 -17.66 30.90 0.46
CA ILE A 207 -16.89 29.76 -0.06
C ILE A 207 -16.87 28.64 1.00
N GLN A 208 -17.31 27.46 0.60
CA GLN A 208 -17.28 26.26 1.43
C GLN A 208 -16.04 25.44 1.04
N GLN A 209 -15.10 25.26 1.96
CA GLN A 209 -13.88 24.49 1.69
C GLN A 209 -13.34 23.83 2.95
N LEU A 210 -12.62 22.72 2.77
CA LEU A 210 -11.99 21.98 3.85
C LEU A 210 -10.64 21.42 3.38
N GLN A 211 -9.60 21.59 4.20
CA GLN A 211 -8.36 20.85 4.07
C GLN A 211 -8.48 19.55 4.88
N GLY A 212 -8.10 18.43 4.28
CA GLY A 212 -8.20 17.11 4.89
C GLY A 212 -6.87 16.52 5.32
N LYS A 213 -6.97 15.49 6.14
CA LYS A 213 -5.86 14.62 6.54
C LYS A 213 -6.22 13.17 6.25
N ASP A 214 -5.20 12.38 5.94
CA ASP A 214 -5.30 10.93 5.91
C ASP A 214 -4.73 10.36 7.20
N LEU A 215 -5.38 9.34 7.76
CA LEU A 215 -4.71 8.38 8.64
C LEU A 215 -3.73 7.58 7.76
N LEU A 216 -2.45 7.57 8.11
CA LEU A 216 -1.40 6.83 7.41
C LEU A 216 -0.88 5.71 8.32
N VAL A 217 -0.89 4.49 7.82
CA VAL A 217 -0.35 3.29 8.47
C VAL A 217 0.65 2.64 7.52
N TYR A 218 1.90 2.46 7.93
CA TYR A 218 2.92 1.87 7.04
C TYR A 218 4.04 1.12 7.75
N THR A 219 4.68 0.21 7.00
CA THR A 219 5.91 -0.49 7.35
C THR A 219 6.96 -0.31 6.24
N VAL A 220 8.24 -0.49 6.57
CA VAL A 220 9.33 -0.58 5.59
C VAL A 220 9.96 -1.96 5.67
N ASN A 221 10.02 -2.65 4.54
CA ASN A 221 10.51 -4.03 4.44
C ASN A 221 11.65 -4.10 3.42
N LYS A 222 12.80 -4.64 3.84
CA LYS A 222 13.98 -4.81 2.98
C LYS A 222 14.02 -6.22 2.39
N THR A 223 14.20 -6.30 1.08
CA THR A 223 14.36 -7.56 0.35
C THR A 223 15.56 -7.43 -0.58
N GLY A 224 16.67 -8.10 -0.24
CA GLY A 224 17.93 -7.95 -0.97
C GLY A 224 18.38 -6.48 -1.00
N TRP A 225 18.46 -5.92 -2.21
CA TRP A 225 18.87 -4.52 -2.44
C TRP A 225 17.71 -3.51 -2.37
N TYR A 226 16.48 -3.98 -2.42
CA TYR A 226 15.29 -3.13 -2.42
C TYR A 226 14.73 -2.91 -1.01
N GLU A 227 14.09 -1.77 -0.85
CA GLU A 227 13.21 -1.49 0.29
C GLU A 227 11.83 -1.12 -0.22
N TYR A 228 10.81 -1.68 0.43
CA TYR A 228 9.41 -1.49 0.11
C TYR A 228 8.69 -0.80 1.26
N ILE A 229 8.17 0.40 1.01
CA ILE A 229 7.33 1.16 1.92
C ILE A 229 5.87 0.78 1.63
N VAL A 230 5.25 -0.03 2.50
CA VAL A 230 3.87 -0.49 2.34
C VAL A 230 2.92 0.47 3.05
N GLU A 231 2.27 1.37 2.31
CA GLU A 231 1.39 2.39 2.86
C GLU A 231 -0.10 2.10 2.66
N TRP A 232 -0.85 2.31 3.74
CA TRP A 232 -2.31 2.35 3.76
C TRP A 232 -2.76 3.73 4.26
N ARG A 233 -3.54 4.45 3.45
CA ARG A 233 -4.04 5.78 3.80
C ARG A 233 -5.56 5.81 3.81
N PHE A 234 -6.16 6.33 4.87
CA PHE A 234 -7.60 6.39 5.07
C PHE A 234 -8.05 7.84 5.23
N SER A 235 -8.88 8.31 4.31
CA SER A 235 -9.34 9.71 4.23
C SER A 235 -10.66 9.91 4.98
N ALA A 236 -10.94 11.15 5.41
CA ALA A 236 -12.19 11.46 6.11
C ALA A 236 -13.45 11.36 5.24
N ASP A 237 -13.31 11.33 3.91
CA ASP A 237 -14.41 11.12 2.97
C ASP A 237 -14.73 9.65 2.68
N GLY A 238 -13.97 8.72 3.27
CA GLY A 238 -14.13 7.28 3.07
C GLY A 238 -13.13 6.67 2.09
N THR A 239 -12.34 7.49 1.37
CA THR A 239 -11.33 6.97 0.42
C THR A 239 -10.24 6.18 1.14
N ILE A 240 -9.82 5.06 0.54
CA ILE A 240 -8.66 4.28 1.00
C ILE A 240 -7.63 4.26 -0.14
N ASN A 241 -6.41 4.73 0.11
CA ASN A 241 -5.29 4.60 -0.83
C ASN A 241 -4.36 3.49 -0.34
N MET A 242 -3.95 2.63 -1.27
CA MET A 242 -3.08 1.50 -1.01
C MET A 242 -1.89 1.60 -1.95
N GLN A 243 -0.69 1.72 -1.40
CA GLN A 243 0.51 1.96 -2.19
C GLN A 243 1.70 1.16 -1.68
N VAL A 244 2.59 0.81 -2.60
CA VAL A 244 3.94 0.35 -2.30
C VAL A 244 4.90 1.34 -2.95
N GLY A 245 5.81 1.86 -2.14
CA GLY A 245 6.94 2.66 -2.58
C GLY A 245 8.18 1.78 -2.65
N ALA A 246 8.82 1.64 -3.81
CA ALA A 246 10.08 0.91 -3.92
C ALA A 246 11.28 1.87 -4.02
N THR A 247 12.30 1.60 -3.21
CA THR A 247 13.54 2.38 -3.01
C THR A 247 14.69 1.42 -2.67
N GLY A 248 15.79 1.91 -2.11
CA GLY A 248 16.99 1.12 -1.81
C GLY A 248 18.10 1.36 -2.82
N THR A 249 18.69 0.29 -3.33
CA THR A 249 19.83 0.33 -4.27
C THR A 249 19.54 -0.56 -5.47
N LEU A 250 19.91 -0.12 -6.68
CA LEU A 250 19.94 -1.01 -7.85
C LEU A 250 20.86 -2.20 -7.58
N SER A 251 20.45 -3.41 -7.95
CA SER A 251 21.27 -4.61 -7.77
C SER A 251 22.61 -4.48 -8.52
N PRO A 252 23.76 -4.36 -7.82
CA PRO A 252 25.05 -4.17 -8.49
C PRO A 252 25.54 -5.43 -9.21
N ALA A 253 24.88 -6.57 -8.98
CA ALA A 253 25.18 -7.83 -9.64
C ALA A 253 24.69 -7.88 -11.10
N ASP A 254 23.84 -6.94 -11.51
CA ASP A 254 23.11 -6.97 -12.78
C ASP A 254 23.50 -5.78 -13.69
N TYR A 255 24.80 -5.45 -13.74
CA TYR A 255 25.35 -4.27 -14.43
C TYR A 255 25.97 -4.58 -15.81
N ASP A 256 25.55 -5.65 -16.47
CA ASP A 256 26.08 -6.12 -17.76
C ASP A 256 25.05 -6.10 -18.92
N ALA A 257 23.87 -5.49 -18.74
CA ALA A 257 22.77 -5.48 -19.70
C ALA A 257 22.89 -4.45 -20.84
N GLY A 258 24.07 -4.39 -21.48
CA GLY A 258 24.39 -3.46 -22.58
C GLY A 258 23.74 -3.79 -23.94
N ASP A 259 22.90 -4.82 -24.02
CA ASP A 259 22.31 -5.35 -25.25
C ASP A 259 20.85 -4.90 -25.49
N GLY A 260 20.42 -3.83 -24.82
CA GLY A 260 19.07 -3.26 -24.91
C GLY A 260 18.10 -3.75 -23.85
N ARG A 261 18.54 -4.65 -22.95
CA ARG A 261 17.75 -5.10 -21.79
C ARG A 261 17.95 -4.22 -20.55
N GLY A 262 18.93 -3.32 -20.57
CA GLY A 262 19.23 -2.41 -19.47
C GLY A 262 19.37 -0.96 -19.90
N TRP A 263 19.75 -0.12 -18.94
CA TRP A 263 20.07 1.28 -19.17
C TRP A 263 21.48 1.60 -18.68
N PRO A 264 22.28 2.39 -19.43
CA PRO A 264 23.61 2.76 -18.99
C PRO A 264 23.54 3.59 -17.71
N ILE A 265 24.40 3.25 -16.75
CA ILE A 265 24.56 3.98 -15.50
C ILE A 265 26.02 4.34 -15.28
N GLY A 266 26.24 5.45 -14.57
CA GLY A 266 27.56 5.92 -14.22
C GLY A 266 28.35 6.48 -15.42
N LYS A 267 29.64 6.74 -15.19
CA LYS A 267 30.46 7.50 -16.14
C LYS A 267 30.83 6.66 -17.37
N GLY A 268 30.44 7.17 -18.53
CA GLY A 268 30.89 6.64 -19.82
C GLY A 268 30.25 5.31 -20.21
N ALA A 269 29.06 5.01 -19.68
CA ALA A 269 28.25 3.85 -20.07
C ALA A 269 29.04 2.53 -20.05
N LYS A 270 29.80 2.29 -18.97
CA LYS A 270 30.55 1.04 -18.77
C LYS A 270 29.70 -0.04 -18.10
N ASP A 271 28.73 0.39 -17.30
CA ASP A 271 27.82 -0.44 -16.54
C ASP A 271 26.39 -0.20 -17.05
N TYR A 272 25.60 -1.26 -17.12
CA TYR A 272 24.23 -1.21 -17.61
C TYR A 272 23.31 -1.97 -16.66
N ALA A 273 22.50 -1.25 -15.89
CA ALA A 273 21.56 -1.87 -14.96
C ALA A 273 20.44 -2.58 -15.73
N THR A 274 20.25 -3.87 -15.46
CA THR A 274 19.20 -4.68 -16.07
C THR A 274 17.82 -4.15 -15.70
N SER A 275 16.98 -3.93 -16.71
CA SER A 275 15.58 -3.55 -16.52
C SER A 275 14.79 -4.71 -15.94
N HIS A 276 13.75 -4.40 -15.18
CA HIS A 276 12.93 -5.41 -14.51
C HIS A 276 11.54 -4.84 -14.22
N SER A 277 10.60 -5.69 -13.80
CA SER A 277 9.27 -5.24 -13.39
C SER A 277 9.03 -5.44 -11.89
N HIS A 278 8.21 -4.60 -11.27
CA HIS A 278 7.63 -4.82 -9.93
C HIS A 278 6.11 -5.00 -10.11
N ASN A 279 5.63 -6.24 -9.98
CA ASN A 279 4.19 -6.55 -10.06
C ASN A 279 3.66 -6.76 -8.64
N VAL A 280 2.99 -5.74 -8.10
CA VAL A 280 2.50 -5.76 -6.73
C VAL A 280 1.04 -6.15 -6.73
N PHE A 281 0.71 -7.17 -5.93
CA PHE A 281 -0.64 -7.64 -5.72
C PHE A 281 -1.13 -7.29 -4.33
N TRP A 282 -2.38 -6.86 -4.22
CA TRP A 282 -3.11 -6.74 -2.95
C TRP A 282 -4.25 -7.74 -2.92
N ARG A 283 -4.52 -8.30 -1.74
CA ARG A 283 -5.68 -9.17 -1.47
C ARG A 283 -6.64 -8.43 -0.55
N LEU A 284 -7.87 -8.27 -1.01
CA LEU A 284 -8.94 -7.54 -0.32
C LEU A 284 -10.12 -8.45 -0.03
N ASN A 285 -10.36 -8.69 1.26
CA ASN A 285 -11.52 -9.42 1.73
C ASN A 285 -12.56 -8.43 2.25
N PHE A 286 -13.55 -8.08 1.42
CA PHE A 286 -14.61 -7.16 1.81
C PHE A 286 -15.56 -7.76 2.83
N GLY A 287 -15.97 -6.94 3.80
CA GLY A 287 -16.92 -7.28 4.84
C GLY A 287 -18.01 -6.21 4.95
N LEU A 288 -18.47 -5.66 3.82
CA LEU A 288 -19.33 -4.47 3.80
C LEU A 288 -20.56 -4.66 4.69
N ASP A 289 -20.77 -3.70 5.59
CA ASP A 289 -21.86 -3.69 6.58
C ASP A 289 -21.91 -4.94 7.49
N GLY A 290 -20.79 -5.65 7.62
CA GLY A 290 -20.66 -6.85 8.45
C GLY A 290 -21.02 -8.14 7.72
N SER A 291 -21.18 -8.12 6.40
CA SER A 291 -21.45 -9.30 5.58
C SER A 291 -20.28 -9.65 4.67
N SER A 292 -19.92 -10.93 4.64
CA SER A 292 -19.01 -11.47 3.62
C SER A 292 -19.70 -11.69 2.28
N ALA A 293 -21.04 -11.80 2.28
CA ALA A 293 -21.83 -12.05 1.09
C ALA A 293 -22.00 -10.76 0.28
N ASN A 294 -20.93 -10.26 -0.32
CA ASN A 294 -20.92 -9.08 -1.18
C ASN A 294 -21.16 -9.47 -2.65
N ARG A 295 -21.49 -8.49 -3.50
CA ARG A 295 -21.58 -8.66 -4.97
C ARG A 295 -20.52 -7.84 -5.65
N VAL A 296 -20.15 -8.24 -6.86
CA VAL A 296 -19.28 -7.46 -7.74
C VAL A 296 -20.08 -6.99 -8.94
N GLU A 297 -19.93 -5.73 -9.32
CA GLU A 297 -20.52 -5.15 -10.53
C GLU A 297 -19.42 -4.55 -11.41
N GLN A 298 -19.48 -4.87 -12.70
CA GLN A 298 -18.66 -4.26 -13.74
C GLN A 298 -19.44 -3.14 -14.42
N PHE A 299 -18.75 -2.06 -14.73
CA PHE A 299 -19.28 -0.94 -15.49
C PHE A 299 -18.49 -0.80 -16.78
N ASP A 300 -19.19 -0.71 -17.90
CA ASP A 300 -18.62 -0.50 -19.23
C ASP A 300 -19.29 0.70 -19.87
N SER A 301 -18.55 1.77 -20.14
CA SER A 301 -19.10 2.92 -20.87
C SER A 301 -18.60 2.96 -22.31
N THR A 302 -19.52 3.06 -23.25
CA THR A 302 -19.22 3.18 -24.68
C THR A 302 -19.70 4.53 -25.21
N THR A 303 -18.87 5.16 -26.03
CA THR A 303 -19.17 6.45 -26.65
C THR A 303 -19.46 6.26 -28.13
N THR A 304 -20.56 6.84 -28.61
CA THR A 304 -20.94 6.77 -30.02
C THR A 304 -19.95 7.54 -30.89
N ALA A 305 -19.47 6.95 -31.98
CA ALA A 305 -18.84 7.72 -33.04
C ALA A 305 -19.90 8.56 -33.76
N GLN A 306 -19.71 9.87 -33.84
CA GLN A 306 -20.65 10.77 -34.52
C GLN A 306 -19.89 11.76 -35.39
N SER A 307 -20.43 12.06 -36.57
CA SER A 307 -19.97 13.14 -37.46
C SER A 307 -21.00 14.28 -37.45
N GLY A 308 -20.53 15.53 -37.65
CA GLY A 308 -21.37 16.73 -37.66
C GLY A 308 -21.43 17.47 -36.32
N ALA A 309 -22.44 18.34 -36.16
CA ALA A 309 -22.53 19.30 -35.04
C ALA A 309 -23.04 18.72 -33.70
N LEU A 310 -23.38 17.43 -33.63
CA LEU A 310 -23.87 16.80 -32.40
C LEU A 310 -22.71 16.26 -31.57
N THR A 311 -22.76 16.49 -30.26
CA THR A 311 -21.79 15.91 -29.32
C THR A 311 -22.03 14.40 -29.18
N PRO A 312 -20.96 13.57 -29.14
CA PRO A 312 -21.06 12.14 -28.88
C PRO A 312 -21.86 11.81 -27.61
N LYS A 313 -22.60 10.68 -27.64
CA LYS A 313 -23.31 10.15 -26.47
C LYS A 313 -22.50 9.03 -25.83
N THR A 314 -22.44 9.02 -24.50
CA THR A 314 -21.86 7.92 -23.71
C THR A 314 -22.96 7.16 -22.99
N LYS A 315 -22.96 5.84 -23.12
CA LYS A 315 -23.87 4.94 -22.39
C LYS A 315 -23.07 3.97 -21.54
N THR A 316 -23.47 3.81 -20.29
CA THR A 316 -22.86 2.85 -19.37
C THR A 316 -23.76 1.64 -19.19
N VAL A 317 -23.18 0.44 -19.32
CA VAL A 317 -23.81 -0.83 -18.98
C VAL A 317 -23.23 -1.30 -17.65
N ARG A 318 -24.12 -1.70 -16.74
CA ARG A 318 -23.76 -2.31 -15.46
C ARG A 318 -24.05 -3.81 -15.51
N THR A 319 -23.02 -4.62 -15.33
CA THR A 319 -23.08 -6.07 -15.45
C THR A 319 -22.74 -6.72 -14.10
N PRO A 320 -23.65 -7.53 -13.51
CA PRO A 320 -23.31 -8.32 -12.34
C PRO A 320 -22.22 -9.36 -12.67
N VAL A 321 -21.18 -9.42 -11.85
CA VAL A 321 -20.12 -10.44 -11.96
C VAL A 321 -20.50 -11.59 -11.02
N ALA A 322 -21.19 -12.60 -11.58
CA ALA A 322 -21.76 -13.70 -10.80
C ALA A 322 -20.81 -14.88 -10.58
N LYS A 323 -19.70 -14.91 -11.33
CA LYS A 323 -18.65 -15.93 -11.25
C LYS A 323 -17.30 -15.26 -11.24
N GLU A 324 -16.30 -16.00 -10.81
CA GLU A 324 -14.91 -15.54 -10.79
C GLU A 324 -14.50 -14.92 -12.12
N LEU A 325 -13.71 -13.86 -12.04
CA LEU A 325 -13.35 -13.02 -13.19
C LEU A 325 -11.90 -12.60 -13.08
N ALA A 326 -11.18 -12.66 -14.20
CA ALA A 326 -9.95 -11.90 -14.40
C ALA A 326 -10.25 -10.79 -15.40
N GLY A 327 -9.89 -9.54 -15.08
CA GLY A 327 -10.33 -8.37 -15.82
C GLY A 327 -9.29 -7.27 -15.90
N ASP A 328 -9.33 -6.53 -17.01
CA ASP A 328 -8.47 -5.38 -17.26
C ASP A 328 -9.27 -4.09 -17.21
N ALA A 329 -8.81 -3.15 -16.38
CA ALA A 329 -9.38 -1.83 -16.37
C ALA A 329 -9.17 -1.20 -17.75
N GLY A 330 -10.17 -0.45 -18.19
CA GLY A 330 -10.13 0.27 -19.45
C GLY A 330 -10.32 1.76 -19.22
N PRO A 331 -10.24 2.59 -20.27
CA PRO A 331 -10.49 4.03 -20.16
C PRO A 331 -11.81 4.37 -19.48
N THR A 332 -12.81 3.49 -19.62
CA THR A 332 -14.17 3.64 -19.07
C THR A 332 -14.73 2.33 -18.51
N ARG A 333 -13.87 1.34 -18.24
CA ARG A 333 -14.23 0.07 -17.61
C ARG A 333 -13.67 0.00 -16.19
N TRP A 334 -14.53 -0.31 -15.23
CA TRP A 334 -14.18 -0.40 -13.82
C TRP A 334 -15.13 -1.34 -13.06
N TRP A 335 -14.81 -1.61 -11.80
CA TRP A 335 -15.59 -2.50 -10.92
C TRP A 335 -15.85 -1.88 -9.57
N ARG A 336 -16.94 -2.31 -8.92
CA ARG A 336 -17.19 -2.09 -7.51
C ARG A 336 -17.58 -3.36 -6.79
N VAL A 337 -17.29 -3.39 -5.48
CA VAL A 337 -17.82 -4.37 -4.54
C VAL A 337 -18.99 -3.73 -3.79
N VAL A 338 -20.13 -4.41 -3.76
CA VAL A 338 -21.43 -3.89 -3.32
C VAL A 338 -21.93 -4.72 -2.14
N SER A 339 -22.39 -4.02 -1.11
CA SER A 339 -23.07 -4.60 0.05
C SER A 339 -24.40 -5.22 -0.36
N ASN A 340 -24.70 -6.40 0.19
CA ASN A 340 -25.99 -7.05 -0.01
C ASN A 340 -27.03 -6.72 1.05
N ILE A 341 -26.59 -6.11 2.15
CA ILE A 341 -27.43 -5.90 3.34
C ILE A 341 -27.50 -4.44 3.77
N GLY A 342 -26.56 -3.60 3.33
CA GLY A 342 -26.48 -2.21 3.73
C GLY A 342 -26.78 -1.24 2.60
N GLN A 343 -27.50 -0.19 2.96
CA GLN A 343 -27.86 0.91 2.08
C GLN A 343 -27.54 2.23 2.79
N ASN A 344 -27.31 3.29 2.01
CA ASN A 344 -27.29 4.64 2.55
C ASN A 344 -28.72 5.14 2.84
N LYS A 345 -28.83 6.38 3.32
CA LYS A 345 -30.12 7.00 3.68
C LYS A 345 -31.07 7.23 2.50
N ASP A 346 -30.57 7.13 1.26
CA ASP A 346 -31.37 7.24 0.03
C ASP A 346 -31.80 5.87 -0.51
N GLY A 347 -31.46 4.77 0.19
CA GLY A 347 -31.78 3.42 -0.24
C GLY A 347 -30.83 2.85 -1.30
N HIS A 348 -29.72 3.53 -1.61
CA HIS A 348 -28.72 3.01 -2.53
C HIS A 348 -27.79 2.01 -1.82
N PRO A 349 -27.49 0.84 -2.41
CA PRO A 349 -26.56 -0.13 -1.82
C PRO A 349 -25.17 0.45 -1.62
N ARG A 350 -24.63 0.34 -0.39
CA ARG A 350 -23.28 0.82 -0.10
C ARG A 350 -22.25 0.02 -0.88
N SER A 351 -21.24 0.68 -1.43
CA SER A 351 -20.22 0.02 -2.24
C SER A 351 -18.88 0.76 -2.23
N TYR A 352 -17.84 0.08 -2.71
CA TYR A 352 -16.54 0.68 -2.98
C TYR A 352 -16.13 0.36 -4.42
N GLU A 353 -15.77 1.39 -5.17
CA GLU A 353 -15.14 1.28 -6.49
C GLU A 353 -13.65 1.01 -6.34
N ILE A 354 -13.13 0.14 -7.20
CA ILE A 354 -11.69 -0.07 -7.37
C ILE A 354 -11.23 0.90 -8.45
N VAL A 355 -10.48 1.93 -8.05
CA VAL A 355 -9.88 2.92 -8.94
C VAL A 355 -8.41 2.55 -9.16
N PRO A 356 -8.06 1.86 -10.25
CA PRO A 356 -6.69 1.43 -10.49
C PRO A 356 -5.76 2.62 -10.70
N GLY A 357 -4.54 2.54 -10.17
CA GLY A 357 -3.47 3.46 -10.54
C GLY A 357 -2.89 3.13 -11.92
N ARG A 358 -1.85 3.86 -12.30
CA ARG A 358 -1.09 3.57 -13.52
C ARG A 358 -0.41 2.19 -13.37
N SER A 359 -0.66 1.31 -14.33
CA SER A 359 -0.08 -0.03 -14.37
C SER A 359 0.69 -0.25 -15.68
N SER A 360 1.95 -0.63 -15.56
CA SER A 360 2.79 -1.18 -16.63
C SER A 360 2.75 -2.71 -16.53
N LYS A 361 1.74 -3.33 -17.13
CA LYS A 361 1.49 -4.77 -17.02
C LYS A 361 2.64 -5.61 -17.59
N TYR A 362 3.23 -6.46 -16.76
CA TYR A 362 4.09 -7.55 -17.20
C TYR A 362 3.24 -8.71 -17.72
N THR A 363 3.52 -9.22 -18.92
CA THR A 363 2.70 -10.27 -19.57
C THR A 363 3.36 -11.65 -19.61
N GLY A 364 4.57 -11.77 -19.06
CA GLY A 364 5.38 -13.00 -19.09
C GLY A 364 4.83 -14.14 -18.22
N ARG A 365 4.02 -13.84 -17.20
CA ARG A 365 3.31 -14.82 -16.37
C ARG A 365 1.80 -14.64 -16.48
N ALA A 366 1.04 -15.73 -16.44
CA ALA A 366 -0.42 -15.67 -16.61
C ALA A 366 -1.12 -14.89 -15.48
N PHE A 367 -0.63 -15.01 -14.24
CA PHE A 367 -1.15 -14.29 -13.08
C PHE A 367 -0.89 -12.78 -13.08
N THR A 368 0.01 -12.27 -13.94
CA THR A 368 0.30 -10.82 -14.05
C THR A 368 -0.44 -10.13 -15.21
N ARG A 369 -1.21 -10.89 -16.01
CA ARG A 369 -1.80 -10.37 -17.26
C ARG A 369 -3.01 -9.46 -17.06
N HIS A 370 -3.65 -9.50 -15.89
CA HIS A 370 -4.86 -8.73 -15.62
C HIS A 370 -4.66 -7.76 -14.45
N ASP A 371 -5.40 -6.65 -14.47
CA ASP A 371 -5.35 -5.62 -13.43
C ASP A 371 -6.11 -6.05 -12.17
N VAL A 372 -7.19 -6.83 -12.33
CA VAL A 372 -8.00 -7.34 -11.23
C VAL A 372 -8.35 -8.81 -11.42
N TYR A 373 -8.45 -9.52 -10.30
CA TYR A 373 -9.04 -10.84 -10.21
C TYR A 373 -10.10 -10.84 -9.09
N PHE A 374 -11.24 -11.47 -9.33
CA PHE A 374 -12.24 -11.76 -8.32
C PHE A 374 -12.34 -13.28 -8.17
N THR A 375 -11.96 -13.80 -7.01
CA THR A 375 -12.10 -15.23 -6.68
C THR A 375 -13.16 -15.43 -5.60
N GLU A 376 -13.74 -16.63 -5.54
CA GLU A 376 -14.54 -17.00 -4.37
C GLU A 376 -13.62 -17.20 -3.17
N TYR A 377 -14.05 -16.75 -1.98
CA TYR A 377 -13.24 -16.89 -0.79
C TYR A 377 -12.84 -18.34 -0.54
N ASN A 378 -11.53 -18.56 -0.47
CA ASN A 378 -10.93 -19.81 -0.09
C ASN A 378 -9.77 -19.51 0.86
N LYS A 379 -9.77 -20.15 2.04
CA LYS A 379 -8.73 -19.94 3.07
C LYS A 379 -7.33 -20.36 2.61
N CYS A 380 -7.25 -21.21 1.60
CA CYS A 380 -6.01 -21.72 1.03
C CYS A 380 -5.39 -20.75 -0.01
N GLU A 381 -6.17 -19.82 -0.54
CA GLU A 381 -5.74 -18.85 -1.55
C GLU A 381 -5.25 -17.57 -0.84
N GLN A 382 -3.94 -17.52 -0.59
CA GLN A 382 -3.32 -16.51 0.27
C GLN A 382 -2.42 -15.54 -0.52
N PHE A 383 -1.62 -16.06 -1.46
CA PHE A 383 -0.66 -15.27 -2.25
C PHE A 383 -0.94 -15.38 -3.75
N ALA A 384 -0.81 -14.28 -4.49
CA ALA A 384 -1.22 -14.22 -5.89
C ALA A 384 -0.38 -15.12 -6.83
N SER A 385 0.83 -15.48 -6.41
CA SER A 385 1.72 -16.48 -7.02
C SER A 385 2.60 -17.11 -5.94
N ASN A 386 3.20 -18.25 -6.28
CA ASN A 386 4.00 -19.06 -5.36
C ASN A 386 3.30 -19.24 -4.00
N ASN A 387 2.01 -19.59 -4.05
CA ASN A 387 1.18 -19.75 -2.87
C ASN A 387 1.70 -20.89 -1.97
N LEU A 388 2.06 -20.54 -0.74
CA LEU A 388 2.72 -21.46 0.21
C LEU A 388 1.78 -22.48 0.85
N ALA A 389 0.47 -22.21 0.86
CA ALA A 389 -0.48 -23.12 1.47
C ALA A 389 -0.54 -24.44 0.69
N ASN A 390 -0.52 -25.56 1.41
CA ASN A 390 -0.72 -26.87 0.82
C ASN A 390 -2.22 -27.10 0.55
N CYS A 391 -2.67 -26.63 -0.61
CA CYS A 391 -4.09 -26.64 -1.02
C CYS A 391 -4.57 -28.00 -1.56
N GLY A 392 -3.74 -29.03 -1.54
CA GLY A 392 -4.00 -30.31 -2.20
C GLY A 392 -3.67 -30.29 -3.70
N ALA A 393 -3.66 -31.48 -4.31
CA ALA A 393 -3.30 -31.64 -5.71
C ALA A 393 -4.30 -30.93 -6.64
N GLY A 394 -3.78 -30.18 -7.62
CA GLY A 394 -4.59 -29.52 -8.66
C GLY A 394 -5.22 -28.18 -8.25
N ALA A 395 -5.02 -27.71 -7.02
CA ALA A 395 -5.59 -26.44 -6.55
C ALA A 395 -4.96 -25.19 -7.21
N GLY A 396 -3.83 -25.34 -7.92
CA GLY A 396 -3.08 -24.21 -8.46
C GLY A 396 -2.32 -23.43 -7.37
N THR A 397 -1.32 -22.68 -7.79
CA THR A 397 -0.42 -21.91 -6.89
C THR A 397 -0.43 -20.41 -7.18
N SER A 398 -1.38 -19.96 -7.99
CA SER A 398 -1.47 -18.57 -8.45
C SER A 398 -2.91 -18.19 -8.81
N VAL A 399 -3.21 -16.89 -8.76
CA VAL A 399 -4.56 -16.34 -8.89
C VAL A 399 -5.22 -16.62 -10.25
N ASP A 400 -4.44 -16.75 -11.32
CA ASP A 400 -4.96 -17.14 -12.65
C ASP A 400 -5.52 -18.56 -12.68
N ARG A 401 -5.08 -19.44 -11.77
CA ARG A 401 -5.58 -20.83 -11.66
C ARG A 401 -6.83 -20.93 -10.81
N TRP A 402 -7.05 -19.96 -9.93
CA TRP A 402 -8.20 -19.92 -9.04
C TRP A 402 -9.43 -19.32 -9.71
N VAL A 403 -9.25 -18.40 -10.67
CA VAL A 403 -10.33 -17.97 -11.57
C VAL A 403 -10.70 -19.11 -12.52
N ASN A 404 -11.53 -20.03 -12.02
CA ASN A 404 -11.94 -21.26 -12.73
C ASN A 404 -13.47 -21.35 -12.89
N GLY A 405 -14.18 -20.29 -12.54
CA GLY A 405 -15.60 -20.10 -12.83
C GLY A 405 -16.52 -20.47 -11.67
N GLN A 406 -16.01 -20.52 -10.44
CA GLN A 406 -16.86 -20.66 -9.27
C GLN A 406 -17.85 -19.50 -9.15
N PRO A 407 -19.05 -19.74 -8.59
CA PRO A 407 -19.97 -18.65 -8.26
C PRO A 407 -19.39 -17.75 -7.16
N LEU A 408 -19.46 -16.43 -7.35
CA LEU A 408 -19.04 -15.45 -6.33
C LEU A 408 -20.15 -15.23 -5.29
N ARG A 409 -20.03 -15.87 -4.13
CA ARG A 409 -20.88 -15.69 -2.95
C ARG A 409 -20.18 -14.89 -1.87
N HIS A 410 -18.87 -15.05 -1.71
CA HIS A 410 -17.98 -14.29 -0.85
C HIS A 410 -16.77 -13.86 -1.69
N PRO A 411 -16.89 -12.78 -2.49
CA PRO A 411 -15.82 -12.38 -3.40
C PRO A 411 -14.61 -11.84 -2.64
N VAL A 412 -13.42 -12.30 -3.05
CA VAL A 412 -12.11 -11.72 -2.72
C VAL A 412 -11.60 -10.97 -3.94
N ALA A 413 -11.24 -9.70 -3.77
CA ALA A 413 -10.64 -8.91 -4.84
C ALA A 413 -9.11 -8.96 -4.74
N TRP A 414 -8.46 -9.27 -5.85
CA TRP A 414 -7.02 -9.19 -6.01
C TRP A 414 -6.73 -8.07 -7.01
N VAL A 415 -5.91 -7.11 -6.62
CA VAL A 415 -5.57 -5.97 -7.49
C VAL A 415 -4.08 -6.04 -7.81
N ASN A 416 -3.74 -5.97 -9.09
CA ASN A 416 -2.38 -6.04 -9.62
C ASN A 416 -2.01 -4.69 -10.23
N ILE A 417 -0.94 -4.08 -9.72
CA ILE A 417 -0.35 -2.89 -10.33
C ILE A 417 1.09 -3.22 -10.68
N GLY A 418 1.42 -3.12 -11.96
CA GLY A 418 2.77 -3.33 -12.48
C GLY A 418 3.54 -2.01 -12.64
N TYR A 419 4.85 -2.07 -12.47
CA TYR A 419 5.78 -1.01 -12.81
C TYR A 419 6.97 -1.62 -13.56
N HIS A 420 7.31 -1.08 -14.73
CA HIS A 420 8.50 -1.50 -15.47
C HIS A 420 9.61 -0.49 -15.20
N HIS A 421 10.67 -0.94 -14.54
CA HIS A 421 11.79 -0.12 -14.13
C HIS A 421 12.92 -0.25 -15.16
N ILE A 422 13.01 0.74 -16.03
CA ILE A 422 14.22 1.03 -16.79
C ILE A 422 14.99 2.04 -15.95
N ALA A 423 16.09 1.58 -15.35
CA ALA A 423 16.87 2.39 -14.42
C ALA A 423 17.36 3.69 -15.06
N ARG A 424 17.53 4.73 -14.23
CA ARG A 424 18.17 5.99 -14.61
C ARG A 424 19.41 6.21 -13.76
N ASP A 425 20.27 7.15 -14.16
CA ASP A 425 21.43 7.54 -13.34
C ASP A 425 21.02 8.00 -11.94
N GLU A 426 19.87 8.68 -11.83
CA GLU A 426 19.31 9.14 -10.54
C GLU A 426 18.81 8.00 -9.65
N ASP A 427 18.65 6.78 -10.18
CA ASP A 427 18.17 5.62 -9.42
C ASP A 427 19.31 4.84 -8.73
N GLN A 428 20.56 5.28 -8.91
CA GLN A 428 21.70 4.79 -8.11
C GLN A 428 21.51 5.11 -6.62
N GLU A 429 22.33 4.49 -5.75
CA GLU A 429 22.15 4.59 -4.30
C GLU A 429 22.32 6.03 -3.76
N PRO A 430 21.36 6.53 -2.94
CA PRO A 430 20.05 5.95 -2.64
C PRO A 430 19.03 6.20 -3.76
N MET A 431 18.30 5.14 -4.15
CA MET A 431 17.28 5.21 -5.20
C MET A 431 16.06 6.03 -4.73
N PRO A 432 15.59 7.04 -5.49
CA PRO A 432 14.35 7.74 -5.18
C PRO A 432 13.15 6.79 -5.14
N VAL A 433 12.22 7.03 -4.22
CA VAL A 433 11.02 6.18 -4.10
C VAL A 433 10.14 6.33 -5.34
N HIS A 434 9.85 5.22 -6.01
CA HIS A 434 8.77 5.15 -6.99
C HIS A 434 7.54 4.52 -6.35
N TRP A 435 6.36 5.10 -6.60
CA TRP A 435 5.11 4.65 -6.00
C TRP A 435 4.21 3.97 -7.03
N GLN A 436 3.65 2.82 -6.64
CA GLN A 436 2.58 2.15 -7.37
C GLN A 436 1.46 1.73 -6.42
N GLY A 437 0.23 1.76 -6.90
CA GLY A 437 -0.92 1.53 -6.04
C GLY A 437 -2.26 1.85 -6.69
N PHE A 438 -3.31 1.87 -5.90
CA PHE A 438 -4.68 2.13 -6.33
C PHE A 438 -5.52 2.72 -5.19
N GLN A 439 -6.77 3.06 -5.47
CA GLN A 439 -7.71 3.58 -4.48
C GLN A 439 -8.97 2.72 -4.40
N LEU A 440 -9.54 2.63 -3.21
CA LEU A 440 -10.95 2.28 -3.01
C LEU A 440 -11.72 3.57 -2.78
N ALA A 441 -12.60 3.91 -3.73
CA ALA A 441 -13.45 5.09 -3.64
C ALA A 441 -14.84 4.71 -3.13
N PRO A 442 -15.37 5.37 -2.08
CA PRO A 442 -16.71 5.09 -1.59
C PRO A 442 -17.75 5.45 -2.66
N ARG A 443 -18.67 4.52 -2.94
CA ARG A 443 -19.79 4.68 -3.86
C ARG A 443 -21.06 4.38 -3.08
N ASP A 444 -21.90 5.39 -2.91
CA ASP A 444 -23.17 5.26 -2.17
C ASP A 444 -22.97 4.79 -0.70
N VAL A 445 -21.79 4.99 -0.09
CA VAL A 445 -21.56 4.64 1.34
C VAL A 445 -22.41 5.54 2.25
N THR A 446 -22.45 6.83 1.91
CA THR A 446 -23.33 7.84 2.51
C THR A 446 -24.24 8.42 1.42
N ALA A 447 -25.35 9.07 1.82
CA ALA A 447 -26.30 9.70 0.91
C ALA A 447 -25.71 10.93 0.20
N MET A 448 -24.97 11.74 0.97
CA MET A 448 -24.19 12.86 0.46
C MET A 448 -22.72 12.68 0.81
N ASN A 449 -21.86 13.57 0.30
CA ASN A 449 -20.50 13.72 0.81
C ASN A 449 -20.53 13.76 2.37
N PRO A 450 -19.81 12.86 3.06
CA PRO A 450 -19.83 12.78 4.52
C PRO A 450 -19.27 14.04 5.21
N LEU A 451 -18.56 14.88 4.45
CA LEU A 451 -17.98 16.15 4.89
C LEU A 451 -18.86 17.36 4.54
N THR A 452 -20.05 17.15 3.97
CA THR A 452 -21.00 18.22 3.65
C THR A 452 -21.27 19.08 4.90
N PRO A 453 -21.08 20.40 4.83
CA PRO A 453 -21.33 21.27 5.96
C PRO A 453 -22.84 21.42 6.21
N PRO A 454 -23.29 21.74 7.45
CA PRO A 454 -24.72 21.80 7.79
C PRO A 454 -25.55 22.70 6.88
N GLU A 455 -24.98 23.78 6.36
CA GLU A 455 -25.66 24.73 5.49
C GLU A 455 -26.06 24.12 4.13
N LEU A 456 -25.40 23.04 3.71
CA LEU A 456 -25.66 22.35 2.43
C LEU A 456 -26.40 21.01 2.62
N SER A 457 -26.82 20.66 3.83
CA SER A 457 -27.42 19.34 4.10
C SER A 457 -28.74 19.09 3.37
N GLY A 458 -29.42 20.14 2.91
CA GLY A 458 -30.67 20.06 2.14
C GLY A 458 -30.48 19.73 0.66
N HIS A 459 -29.26 19.75 0.11
CA HIS A 459 -29.01 19.64 -1.34
C HIS A 459 -28.96 18.18 -1.82
N ASN A 460 -29.41 17.23 -1.00
CA ASN A 460 -29.37 15.81 -1.32
C ASN A 460 -30.30 15.48 -2.50
N GLY A 461 -29.76 15.37 -3.72
CA GLY A 461 -30.54 15.08 -4.92
C GLY A 461 -31.48 16.21 -5.37
N HIS A 462 -31.35 17.41 -4.79
CA HIS A 462 -32.14 18.58 -5.14
C HIS A 462 -31.24 19.65 -5.75
N VAL A 463 -31.74 20.33 -6.78
CA VAL A 463 -31.14 21.57 -7.27
C VAL A 463 -31.53 22.71 -6.34
N GLU A 464 -30.61 23.66 -6.13
CA GLU A 464 -30.89 24.92 -5.43
C GLU A 464 -32.03 25.71 -6.10
#